data_AF-F8A686-F1
#
_entry.id   AF-F8A686-F1
#
_cell.length_a   1.000
_cell.length_b   1.000
_cell.length_c   1.000
_cell.angle_alpha   90.00
_cell.angle_beta   90.00
_cell.angle_gamma   90.00
#
_symmetry.space_group_name_H-M   'P 1'
#
loop_
_entity.id
_entity.type
_entity.pdbx_description
1 polymer ?
#
loop_
_entity_poly.entity_id
_entity_poly.type
_entity_poly.pdbx_seq_one_letter_code
_entity_poly.pdbx_strand_id
1 'polypeptide(L)'
;MPQRALATPQSPDLPDHLVHMTTRVGKVAPELNPAIAQQSPVVRLASILWTGWLAYGYPLDGGVMQSACFTQTTPSALGALLSGPVRRYSGALGIAFHKQAVWSAGGAPVHYVRGDDWDDWQAAGLPDRVLGLGVRYWPGWDGQAPPEAGFFDDYWRRSRSEWMHEREWRIVRPRDDAGPGWVYPRDAVSHLLLGLPQEREEIAACISYWDRTAGDQLATAWFATLPVSYYQPGLEPPFTPPTLQAPPSS
;
A
#
# COMPACT_ATOMS: atom_id res chain seq x y z
N MET A 1 2.49 6.98 -23.95
CA MET A 1 3.64 7.91 -24.07
C MET A 1 4.78 7.37 -23.24
N PRO A 2 6.04 7.37 -23.72
CA PRO A 2 7.18 6.95 -22.92
C PRO A 2 7.30 7.85 -21.68
N GLN A 3 7.35 7.25 -20.50
CA GLN A 3 7.51 7.98 -19.25
C GLN A 3 8.99 8.19 -18.96
N ARG A 4 9.35 9.35 -18.39
CA ARG A 4 10.68 9.56 -17.82
C ARG A 4 10.83 8.71 -16.56
N ALA A 5 12.07 8.28 -16.29
CA ALA A 5 12.40 7.67 -15.01
C ALA A 5 12.12 8.65 -13.87
N LEU A 6 11.69 8.11 -12.72
CA LEU A 6 11.51 8.89 -11.51
C LEU A 6 12.88 9.33 -10.98
N ALA A 7 12.94 10.56 -10.48
CA ALA A 7 14.11 11.03 -9.76
C ALA A 7 14.34 10.17 -8.52
N THR A 8 15.60 9.82 -8.31
CA THR A 8 16.14 9.20 -7.09
C THR A 8 17.32 10.07 -6.63
N PRO A 9 17.40 10.52 -5.35
CA PRO A 9 16.44 10.50 -4.23
C PRO A 9 15.44 11.68 -4.24
N GLN A 10 14.19 11.47 -3.80
CA GLN A 10 13.14 12.52 -3.78
C GLN A 10 13.04 13.29 -2.46
N SER A 11 13.41 12.65 -1.35
CA SER A 11 13.43 13.22 0.00
C SER A 11 14.54 12.53 0.78
N PRO A 12 15.23 13.21 1.71
CA PRO A 12 16.28 12.58 2.52
C PRO A 12 15.78 11.46 3.43
N ASP A 13 14.48 11.45 3.75
CA ASP A 13 13.84 10.56 4.72
C ASP A 13 12.85 9.55 4.10
N LEU A 14 12.39 9.79 2.86
CA LEU A 14 11.49 8.87 2.17
C LEU A 14 12.28 7.84 1.35
N PRO A 15 12.06 6.53 1.58
CA PRO A 15 12.75 5.49 0.83
C PRO A 15 12.31 5.46 -0.63
N ASP A 16 13.16 4.89 -1.49
CA ASP A 16 12.82 4.61 -2.90
C ASP A 16 12.03 3.29 -3.08
N HIS A 17 11.41 2.84 -2.00
CA HIS A 17 10.65 1.60 -1.94
C HIS A 17 9.20 1.88 -1.54
N LEU A 18 8.29 1.10 -2.12
CA LEU A 18 6.87 1.13 -1.85
C LEU A 18 6.45 -0.23 -1.31
N VAL A 19 5.75 -0.25 -0.18
CA VAL A 19 5.35 -1.50 0.49
C VAL A 19 3.86 -1.74 0.30
N HIS A 20 3.48 -2.89 -0.23
CA HIS A 20 2.11 -3.38 -0.12
C HIS A 20 1.96 -4.17 1.18
N MET A 21 1.19 -3.63 2.12
CA MET A 21 0.92 -4.26 3.41
C MET A 21 -0.20 -5.31 3.27
N THR A 22 0.01 -6.51 3.83
CA THR A 22 -1.01 -7.58 3.82
C THR A 22 -1.86 -7.60 5.09
N THR A 23 -1.48 -6.84 6.11
CA THR A 23 -2.25 -6.57 7.32
C THR A 23 -3.04 -5.28 7.16
N ARG A 24 -4.19 -5.17 7.83
CA ARG A 24 -4.89 -3.90 8.08
C ARG A 24 -5.83 -4.08 9.27
N VAL A 25 -5.90 -3.08 10.13
CA VAL A 25 -6.88 -3.00 11.20
C VAL A 25 -8.18 -2.42 10.64
N GLY A 26 -9.32 -2.95 11.07
CA GLY A 26 -10.64 -2.47 10.67
C GLY A 26 -11.42 -3.50 9.86
N LYS A 27 -12.50 -3.02 9.21
CA LYS A 27 -13.39 -3.89 8.43
C LYS A 27 -12.73 -4.31 7.13
N VAL A 28 -12.94 -5.57 6.76
CA VAL A 28 -12.60 -6.08 5.43
C VAL A 28 -13.53 -5.41 4.41
N ALA A 29 -12.99 -5.04 3.25
CA ALA A 29 -13.81 -4.51 2.15
C ALA A 29 -14.84 -5.59 1.74
N PRO A 30 -16.14 -5.28 1.66
CA PRO A 30 -17.20 -6.25 1.38
C PRO A 30 -17.06 -6.88 -0.02
N GLU A 31 -16.40 -6.17 -0.94
CA GLU A 31 -16.16 -6.62 -2.31
C GLU A 31 -14.81 -7.33 -2.51
N LEU A 32 -14.01 -7.47 -1.44
CA LEU A 32 -12.80 -8.27 -1.52
C LEU A 32 -13.19 -9.72 -1.78
N ASN A 33 -12.51 -10.36 -2.74
CA ASN A 33 -12.72 -11.78 -3.03
C ASN A 33 -12.74 -12.59 -1.71
N PRO A 34 -13.82 -13.35 -1.41
CA PRO A 34 -13.95 -14.08 -0.15
C PRO A 34 -12.77 -15.00 0.16
N ALA A 35 -12.16 -15.59 -0.87
CA ALA A 35 -10.98 -16.43 -0.70
C ALA A 35 -9.78 -15.64 -0.17
N ILE A 36 -9.60 -14.39 -0.59
CA ILE A 36 -8.54 -13.49 -0.10
C ILE A 36 -8.92 -12.92 1.28
N ALA A 37 -10.19 -12.58 1.48
CA ALA A 37 -10.70 -12.04 2.73
C ALA A 37 -10.48 -12.99 3.92
N GLN A 38 -10.58 -14.30 3.69
CA GLN A 38 -10.40 -15.34 4.72
C GLN A 38 -8.93 -15.70 4.99
N GLN A 39 -7.99 -15.27 4.14
CA GLN A 39 -6.57 -15.54 4.37
C GLN A 39 -6.05 -14.74 5.56
N SER A 40 -5.24 -15.40 6.39
CA SER A 40 -4.39 -14.69 7.33
C SER A 40 -3.38 -13.81 6.57
N PRO A 41 -2.83 -12.75 7.18
CA PRO A 41 -1.86 -11.88 6.50
C PRO A 41 -0.62 -12.60 5.98
N VAL A 42 -0.14 -13.63 6.70
CA VAL A 42 0.97 -14.50 6.30
C VAL A 42 0.60 -15.31 5.04
N VAL A 43 -0.57 -15.98 5.05
CA VAL A 43 -1.04 -16.76 3.89
C VAL A 43 -1.30 -15.85 2.69
N ARG A 44 -1.78 -14.62 2.91
CA ARG A 44 -1.96 -13.63 1.84
C ARG A 44 -0.64 -13.23 1.21
N LEU A 45 0.39 -12.93 2.01
CA LEU A 45 1.72 -12.61 1.51
C LEU A 45 2.33 -13.80 0.74
N ALA A 46 2.19 -15.02 1.27
CA ALA A 46 2.60 -16.22 0.57
C ALA A 46 1.88 -16.38 -0.77
N SER A 47 0.56 -16.16 -0.81
CA SER A 47 -0.24 -16.28 -2.03
C SER A 47 0.18 -15.27 -3.09
N ILE A 48 0.45 -14.02 -2.70
CA ILE A 48 1.00 -12.99 -3.58
C ILE A 48 2.33 -13.45 -4.18
N LEU A 49 3.26 -13.92 -3.35
CA LEU A 49 4.58 -14.38 -3.80
C LEU A 49 4.48 -15.59 -4.74
N TRP A 50 3.64 -16.57 -4.40
CA TRP A 50 3.46 -17.77 -5.22
C TRP A 50 2.85 -17.45 -6.58
N THR A 51 1.80 -16.62 -6.60
CA THR A 51 1.05 -16.30 -7.82
C THR A 51 1.69 -15.22 -8.68
N GLY A 52 2.54 -14.36 -8.11
CA GLY A 52 3.20 -13.26 -8.83
C GLY A 52 2.29 -12.08 -9.15
N TRP A 53 1.18 -11.89 -8.42
CA TRP A 53 0.29 -10.74 -8.59
C TRP A 53 -0.25 -10.19 -7.28
N LEU A 54 -0.62 -8.90 -7.31
CA LEU A 54 -1.27 -8.18 -6.21
C LEU A 54 -2.74 -7.91 -6.55
N ALA A 55 -3.65 -8.36 -5.71
CA ALA A 55 -5.07 -8.18 -5.93
C ALA A 55 -5.46 -6.70 -6.00
N TYR A 56 -6.31 -6.38 -6.98
CA TYR A 56 -7.01 -5.10 -7.00
C TYR A 56 -8.17 -5.15 -6.00
N GLY A 57 -8.30 -4.09 -5.19
CA GLY A 57 -9.41 -3.93 -4.27
C GLY A 57 -9.83 -2.47 -4.18
N TYR A 58 -11.08 -2.23 -3.77
CA TYR A 58 -11.52 -0.86 -3.48
C TYR A 58 -10.78 -0.34 -2.25
N PRO A 59 -10.12 0.82 -2.35
CA PRO A 59 -9.47 1.41 -1.19
C PRO A 59 -10.54 1.94 -0.21
N LEU A 60 -10.27 1.80 1.10
CA LEU A 60 -11.26 2.06 2.15
C LEU A 60 -11.57 3.55 2.39
N ASP A 61 -10.92 4.46 1.67
CA ASP A 61 -11.14 5.91 1.71
C ASP A 61 -12.27 6.39 0.79
N GLY A 62 -12.99 5.47 0.14
CA GLY A 62 -14.04 5.80 -0.82
C GLY A 62 -13.51 6.00 -2.23
N GLY A 63 -12.32 5.47 -2.55
CA GLY A 63 -11.85 5.46 -3.93
C GLY A 63 -12.85 4.77 -4.85
N VAL A 64 -13.08 5.40 -6.00
CA VAL A 64 -14.09 4.99 -6.99
C VAL A 64 -13.64 3.82 -7.87
N MET A 65 -12.37 3.42 -7.77
CA MET A 65 -11.74 2.41 -8.63
C MET A 65 -10.93 1.42 -7.80
N GLN A 66 -11.00 0.15 -8.19
CA GLN A 66 -10.13 -0.87 -7.61
C GLN A 66 -8.67 -0.57 -7.91
N SER A 67 -7.81 -0.74 -6.92
CA SER A 67 -6.39 -0.40 -7.02
C SER A 67 -5.53 -1.37 -6.21
N ALA A 68 -4.26 -1.49 -6.59
CA ALA A 68 -3.23 -2.06 -5.74
C ALA A 68 -2.59 -0.91 -4.98
N CYS A 69 -2.75 -0.88 -3.66
CA CYS A 69 -2.27 0.20 -2.81
C CYS A 69 -0.88 -0.11 -2.25
N PHE A 70 -0.05 0.92 -2.14
CA PHE A 70 1.27 0.85 -1.54
C PHE A 70 1.50 2.03 -0.61
N THR A 71 2.33 1.78 0.39
CA THR A 71 2.75 2.75 1.39
C THR A 71 4.19 3.13 1.14
N GLN A 72 4.44 4.43 0.96
CA GLN A 72 5.77 5.03 1.11
C GLN A 72 5.82 5.74 2.46
N THR A 73 6.75 5.36 3.33
CA THR A 73 6.80 5.90 4.70
C THR A 73 8.24 5.97 5.20
N THR A 74 8.50 6.93 6.08
CA THR A 74 9.73 6.94 6.89
C THR A 74 9.66 5.82 7.94
N PRO A 75 10.80 5.40 8.53
CA PRO A 75 10.80 4.42 9.61
C PRO A 75 9.96 4.83 10.83
N SER A 76 10.04 6.11 11.23
CA SER A 76 9.27 6.64 12.36
C SER A 76 7.76 6.58 12.10
N ALA A 77 7.34 7.01 10.90
CA ALA A 77 5.92 6.98 10.54
C ALA A 77 5.40 5.55 10.34
N LEU A 78 6.23 4.62 9.86
CA LEU A 78 5.91 3.19 9.83
C LEU A 78 5.65 2.67 11.26
N GLY A 79 6.45 3.09 12.23
CA GLY A 79 6.23 2.72 13.63
C GLY A 79 4.90 3.24 14.19
N ALA A 80 4.52 4.48 13.84
CA ALA A 80 3.21 5.02 14.21
C ALA A 80 2.04 4.21 13.59
N LEU A 81 2.19 3.77 12.33
CA LEU A 81 1.20 2.97 11.62
C LEU A 81 1.07 1.54 12.16
N LEU A 82 2.15 0.97 12.72
CA LEU A 82 2.17 -0.41 13.23
C LEU A 82 1.81 -0.52 14.72
N SER A 83 2.29 0.41 15.54
CA SER A 83 2.24 0.27 17.00
C SER A 83 1.88 1.57 17.73
N GLY A 84 1.79 2.69 17.01
CA GLY A 84 1.48 3.99 17.58
C GLY A 84 -0.02 4.28 17.72
N PRO A 85 -0.39 5.54 18.02
CA PRO A 85 -1.79 5.93 18.25
C PRO A 85 -2.68 5.81 17.01
N VAL A 86 -2.09 5.72 15.81
CA VAL A 86 -2.80 5.54 14.53
C VAL A 86 -3.15 4.07 14.31
N ARG A 87 -2.21 3.16 14.60
CA ARG A 87 -2.34 1.69 14.52
C ARG A 87 -3.23 1.19 13.38
N ARG A 88 -2.80 1.48 12.16
CA ARG A 88 -3.51 1.09 10.94
C ARG A 88 -3.22 -0.33 10.50
N TYR A 89 -2.03 -0.84 10.81
CA TYR A 89 -1.58 -2.17 10.44
C TYR A 89 -1.46 -3.03 11.69
N SER A 90 -1.91 -4.29 11.63
CA SER A 90 -1.85 -5.21 12.77
C SER A 90 -0.48 -5.89 12.93
N GLY A 91 0.43 -5.71 11.96
CA GLY A 91 1.77 -6.28 11.97
C GLY A 91 2.57 -5.83 10.75
N ALA A 92 3.89 -5.93 10.84
CA ALA A 92 4.82 -5.56 9.77
C ALA A 92 4.92 -6.71 8.75
N LEU A 93 3.87 -6.92 7.96
CA LEU A 93 3.82 -7.98 6.94
C LEU A 93 3.51 -7.34 5.60
N GLY A 94 4.49 -7.34 4.70
CA GLY A 94 4.34 -6.73 3.39
C GLY A 94 5.42 -7.12 2.40
N ILE A 95 5.18 -6.75 1.15
CA ILE A 95 6.10 -6.94 0.03
C ILE A 95 6.51 -5.57 -0.51
N ALA A 96 7.82 -5.34 -0.65
CA ALA A 96 8.37 -4.07 -1.08
C ALA A 96 8.81 -4.13 -2.55
N PHE A 97 8.52 -3.05 -3.28
CA PHE A 97 8.91 -2.87 -4.67
C PHE A 97 9.75 -1.61 -4.82
N HIS A 98 10.64 -1.60 -5.81
CA HIS A 98 11.25 -0.35 -6.26
C HIS A 98 10.17 0.60 -6.80
N LYS A 99 10.22 1.86 -6.40
CA LYS A 99 9.26 2.89 -6.82
C LYS A 99 9.18 3.02 -8.34
N GLN A 100 10.31 2.88 -9.04
CA GLN A 100 10.36 2.89 -10.49
C GLN A 100 9.56 1.74 -11.12
N ALA A 101 9.53 0.54 -10.52
CA ALA A 101 8.76 -0.58 -11.05
C ALA A 101 7.26 -0.32 -10.96
N VAL A 102 6.80 0.21 -9.82
CA VAL A 102 5.39 0.60 -9.63
C VAL A 102 5.00 1.73 -10.60
N TRP A 103 5.88 2.71 -10.79
CA TRP A 103 5.67 3.79 -11.76
C TRP A 103 5.57 3.28 -13.21
N SER A 104 6.49 2.41 -13.61
CA SER A 104 6.47 1.77 -14.93
C SER A 104 5.22 0.93 -15.18
N ALA A 105 4.61 0.39 -14.11
CA ALA A 105 3.31 -0.29 -14.16
C ALA A 105 2.10 0.68 -14.22
N GLY A 106 2.34 1.99 -14.39
CA GLY A 106 1.29 3.01 -14.43
C GLY A 106 0.86 3.51 -13.05
N GLY A 107 1.53 3.05 -11.98
CA GLY A 107 1.27 3.50 -10.62
C GLY A 107 1.73 4.94 -10.37
N ALA A 108 1.13 5.59 -9.39
CA ALA A 108 1.40 6.98 -9.06
C ALA A 108 1.10 7.28 -7.58
N PRO A 109 1.68 8.35 -7.01
CA PRO A 109 1.23 8.86 -5.72
C PRO A 109 -0.22 9.33 -5.83
N VAL A 110 -0.95 9.21 -4.74
CA VAL A 110 -2.35 9.66 -4.67
C VAL A 110 -2.47 11.19 -4.64
N HIS A 111 -3.65 11.68 -5.01
CA HIS A 111 -4.08 13.06 -4.84
C HIS A 111 -4.93 13.16 -3.55
N TYR A 112 -4.42 13.87 -2.54
CA TYR A 112 -5.20 14.17 -1.35
C TYR A 112 -6.17 15.31 -1.65
N VAL A 113 -7.46 14.99 -1.64
CA VAL A 113 -8.56 15.92 -1.93
C VAL A 113 -9.25 16.23 -0.61
N ARG A 114 -9.43 17.50 -0.26
CA ARG A 114 -10.14 17.85 0.98
C ARG A 114 -11.56 17.27 0.96
N GLY A 115 -12.08 16.93 2.13
CA GLY A 115 -13.40 16.30 2.25
C GLY A 115 -14.51 17.11 1.61
N ASP A 116 -14.45 18.44 1.74
CA ASP A 116 -15.41 19.39 1.15
C ASP A 116 -15.27 19.57 -0.36
N ASP A 117 -14.12 19.23 -0.94
CA ASP A 117 -13.86 19.31 -2.40
C ASP A 117 -14.10 17.94 -3.10
N TRP A 118 -14.52 16.91 -2.36
CA TRP A 118 -14.57 15.55 -2.88
C TRP A 118 -15.58 15.35 -4.01
N ASP A 119 -16.78 15.92 -3.86
CA ASP A 119 -17.83 15.83 -4.88
C ASP A 119 -17.42 16.57 -6.16
N ASP A 120 -16.80 17.74 -6.02
CA ASP A 120 -16.26 18.49 -7.15
C ASP A 120 -15.15 17.71 -7.87
N TRP A 121 -14.27 17.03 -7.12
CA TRP A 121 -13.27 16.13 -7.70
C TRP A 121 -13.90 15.00 -8.50
N GLN A 122 -14.97 14.38 -7.99
CA GLN A 122 -15.69 13.31 -8.70
C GLN A 122 -16.41 13.85 -9.95
N ALA A 123 -16.95 15.07 -9.89
CA ALA A 123 -17.69 15.70 -10.97
C ALA A 123 -16.81 16.39 -12.03
N ALA A 124 -15.51 16.56 -11.78
CA ALA A 124 -14.58 17.32 -12.62
C ALA A 124 -14.32 16.74 -14.02
N GLY A 125 -14.93 15.60 -14.38
CA GLY A 125 -14.73 14.97 -15.69
C GLY A 125 -13.30 14.45 -15.90
N LEU A 126 -12.60 14.14 -14.81
CA LEU A 126 -11.23 13.60 -14.84
C LEU A 126 -11.23 12.17 -15.42
N PRO A 127 -10.14 11.76 -16.09
CA PRO A 127 -9.99 10.37 -16.51
C PRO A 127 -10.05 9.42 -15.32
N ASP A 128 -10.62 8.22 -15.47
CA ASP A 128 -10.81 7.28 -14.35
C ASP A 128 -9.53 6.90 -13.63
N ARG A 129 -8.43 6.81 -14.38
CA ARG A 129 -7.10 6.60 -13.78
C ARG A 129 -6.77 7.69 -12.78
N VAL A 130 -7.08 8.95 -13.09
CA VAL A 130 -6.84 10.09 -12.18
C VAL A 130 -7.83 10.04 -11.02
N LEU A 131 -9.11 9.74 -11.28
CA LEU A 131 -10.10 9.60 -10.22
C LEU A 131 -9.74 8.49 -9.22
N GLY A 132 -9.23 7.35 -9.68
CA GLY A 132 -8.77 6.25 -8.83
C GLY A 132 -7.54 6.57 -7.97
N LEU A 133 -6.77 7.61 -8.35
CA LEU A 133 -5.69 8.15 -7.54
C LEU A 133 -6.18 9.14 -6.47
N GLY A 134 -7.46 9.53 -6.46
CA GLY A 134 -8.04 10.40 -5.46
C GLY A 134 -8.16 9.72 -4.10
N VAL A 135 -7.72 10.42 -3.05
CA VAL A 135 -7.89 10.04 -1.64
C VAL A 135 -8.59 11.17 -0.91
N ARG A 136 -9.70 10.86 -0.25
CA ARG A 136 -10.37 11.85 0.60
C ARG A 136 -9.52 12.14 1.83
N TYR A 137 -9.22 13.41 2.01
CA TYR A 137 -8.40 13.98 3.07
C TYR A 137 -9.24 14.87 3.98
N TRP A 138 -8.81 14.97 5.22
CA TRP A 138 -9.37 15.76 6.33
C TRP A 138 -10.15 17.06 5.98
N PRO A 139 -11.15 17.45 6.82
CA PRO A 139 -11.89 16.62 7.77
C PRO A 139 -12.84 15.70 6.99
N GLY A 140 -13.50 14.78 7.70
CA GLY A 140 -14.68 14.15 7.14
C GLY A 140 -15.69 15.19 6.63
N TRP A 141 -16.55 14.81 5.69
CA TRP A 141 -17.54 15.68 5.05
C TRP A 141 -18.96 15.32 5.49
N ASP A 142 -19.76 16.33 5.83
CA ASP A 142 -21.14 16.18 6.33
C ASP A 142 -22.22 16.26 5.23
N GLY A 143 -21.84 16.37 3.96
CA GLY A 143 -22.80 16.49 2.86
C GLY A 143 -23.41 15.15 2.40
N GLN A 144 -24.42 15.26 1.52
CA GLN A 144 -25.24 14.12 1.10
C GLN A 144 -24.46 13.11 0.26
N ALA A 145 -24.78 11.83 0.46
CA ALA A 145 -24.22 10.76 -0.33
C ALA A 145 -24.74 10.74 -1.78
N PRO A 146 -23.88 10.49 -2.78
CA PRO A 146 -24.37 10.02 -4.05
C PRO A 146 -25.17 8.71 -3.81
N PRO A 147 -26.30 8.49 -4.49
CA PRO A 147 -27.16 7.32 -4.27
C PRO A 147 -26.48 5.95 -4.44
N GLU A 148 -25.32 5.93 -5.09
CA GLU A 148 -24.54 4.74 -5.43
C GLU A 148 -23.49 4.39 -4.36
N ALA A 149 -23.32 5.23 -3.33
CA ALA A 149 -22.39 5.01 -2.23
C ALA A 149 -22.93 3.97 -1.23
N GLY A 150 -23.04 2.70 -1.67
CA GLY A 150 -23.42 1.59 -0.79
C GLY A 150 -22.51 1.46 0.45
N PHE A 151 -23.02 0.83 1.52
CA PHE A 151 -22.40 0.35 2.79
C PHE A 151 -21.43 1.25 3.60
N PHE A 152 -20.77 2.24 3.01
CA PHE A 152 -19.64 2.98 3.58
C PHE A 152 -20.03 4.35 4.17
N ASP A 153 -21.33 4.61 4.33
CA ASP A 153 -21.83 5.95 4.05
C ASP A 153 -21.64 6.98 5.17
N ASP A 154 -21.80 6.66 6.46
CA ASP A 154 -21.78 7.72 7.49
C ASP A 154 -20.47 7.76 8.31
N TYR A 155 -19.94 6.59 8.67
CA TYR A 155 -18.74 6.49 9.51
C TYR A 155 -17.49 7.00 8.78
N TRP A 156 -17.26 6.55 7.54
CA TRP A 156 -16.05 6.92 6.80
C TRP A 156 -16.10 8.35 6.27
N ARG A 157 -17.31 8.86 5.98
CA ARG A 157 -17.52 10.26 5.63
C ARG A 157 -17.14 11.19 6.75
N ARG A 158 -17.55 10.90 7.99
CA ARG A 158 -17.30 11.77 9.15
C ARG A 158 -15.98 11.46 9.88
N SER A 159 -15.39 10.29 9.63
CA SER A 159 -14.13 9.91 10.26
C SER A 159 -12.95 10.76 9.77
N ARG A 160 -11.96 10.89 10.64
CA ARG A 160 -10.69 11.54 10.30
C ARG A 160 -9.93 10.67 9.29
N SER A 161 -9.43 11.30 8.24
CA SER A 161 -8.50 10.68 7.31
C SER A 161 -7.15 10.40 8.00
N GLU A 162 -6.94 9.16 8.47
CA GLU A 162 -5.69 8.70 9.12
C GLU A 162 -4.50 8.52 8.15
N TRP A 163 -4.62 9.06 6.93
CA TRP A 163 -3.67 8.86 5.83
C TRP A 163 -2.44 9.77 5.90
N MET A 164 -2.33 10.65 6.91
CA MET A 164 -1.25 11.65 7.01
C MET A 164 0.13 11.06 7.37
N HIS A 165 0.17 9.79 7.78
CA HIS A 165 1.40 9.13 8.22
C HIS A 165 2.04 8.27 7.13
N GLU A 166 1.47 8.24 5.93
CA GLU A 166 2.05 7.58 4.76
C GLU A 166 1.81 8.43 3.52
N ARG A 167 2.72 8.33 2.55
CA ARG A 167 2.43 8.75 1.18
C ARG A 167 1.93 7.53 0.43
N GLU A 168 0.62 7.48 0.19
CA GLU A 168 0.01 6.36 -0.54
C GLU A 168 0.34 6.44 -2.03
N TRP A 169 0.57 5.28 -2.62
CA TRP A 169 0.69 5.07 -4.06
C TRP A 169 -0.33 4.04 -4.51
N ARG A 170 -0.82 4.17 -5.74
CA ARG A 170 -1.77 3.21 -6.31
C ARG A 170 -1.41 2.86 -7.74
N ILE A 171 -1.64 1.60 -8.10
CA ILE A 171 -1.84 1.16 -9.48
C ILE A 171 -3.35 0.96 -9.64
N VAL A 172 -4.00 1.84 -10.39
CA VAL A 172 -5.45 1.79 -10.63
C VAL A 172 -5.75 0.71 -11.68
N ARG A 173 -6.75 -0.14 -11.40
CA ARG A 173 -7.20 -1.19 -12.31
C ARG A 173 -7.68 -0.56 -13.64
N PRO A 174 -7.13 -0.97 -14.79
CA PRO A 174 -7.68 -0.57 -16.09
C PRO A 174 -9.12 -1.08 -16.26
N ARG A 175 -10.00 -0.32 -16.92
CA ARG A 175 -11.42 -0.70 -17.11
C ARG A 175 -11.58 -2.00 -17.91
N ASP A 176 -10.67 -2.25 -18.84
CA ASP A 176 -10.63 -3.41 -19.73
C ASP A 176 -9.87 -4.60 -19.14
N ASP A 177 -9.26 -4.44 -17.96
CA ASP A 177 -8.52 -5.52 -17.31
C ASP A 177 -9.47 -6.41 -16.50
N ALA A 178 -9.79 -7.58 -17.05
CA ALA A 178 -10.55 -8.63 -16.37
C ALA A 178 -9.70 -9.44 -15.37
N GLY A 179 -8.39 -9.18 -15.30
CA GLY A 179 -7.44 -9.86 -14.43
C GLY A 179 -7.74 -9.69 -12.94
N PRO A 180 -7.25 -10.62 -12.10
CA PRO A 180 -7.50 -10.57 -10.66
C PRO A 180 -6.66 -9.51 -9.94
N GLY A 181 -5.63 -8.95 -10.59
CA GLY A 181 -4.71 -8.01 -9.98
C GLY A 181 -3.54 -7.61 -10.86
N TRP A 182 -2.66 -6.78 -10.30
CA TRP A 182 -1.41 -6.37 -10.94
C TRP A 182 -0.40 -7.51 -10.93
N VAL A 183 -0.12 -8.08 -12.10
CA VAL A 183 0.99 -9.02 -12.29
C VAL A 183 2.30 -8.24 -12.30
N TYR A 184 3.19 -8.57 -11.37
CA TYR A 184 4.49 -7.90 -11.24
C TYR A 184 5.63 -8.84 -11.66
N PRO A 185 6.71 -8.31 -12.26
CA PRO A 185 7.87 -9.12 -12.54
C PRO A 185 8.63 -9.38 -11.22
N ARG A 186 9.14 -10.60 -11.06
CA ARG A 186 9.75 -11.05 -9.79
C ARG A 186 11.01 -10.27 -9.39
N ASP A 187 11.72 -9.73 -10.37
CA ASP A 187 12.90 -8.87 -10.18
C ASP A 187 12.54 -7.44 -9.74
N ALA A 188 11.27 -7.03 -9.82
CA ALA A 188 10.80 -5.76 -9.24
C ALA A 188 10.63 -5.82 -7.71
N VAL A 189 10.56 -7.02 -7.13
CA VAL A 189 10.45 -7.21 -5.68
C VAL A 189 11.80 -6.94 -5.05
N SER A 190 11.88 -5.90 -4.22
CA SER A 190 13.14 -5.50 -3.58
C SER A 190 13.43 -6.30 -2.31
N HIS A 191 12.41 -6.51 -1.46
CA HIS A 191 12.53 -7.23 -0.19
C HIS A 191 11.14 -7.51 0.40
N LEU A 192 11.10 -8.36 1.44
CA LEU A 192 9.93 -8.53 2.30
C LEU A 192 10.09 -7.68 3.56
N LEU A 193 8.99 -7.10 4.03
CA LEU A 193 8.88 -6.49 5.35
C LEU A 193 8.21 -7.50 6.27
N LEU A 194 8.93 -7.98 7.29
CA LEU A 194 8.44 -8.95 8.27
C LEU A 194 8.56 -8.39 9.69
N GLY A 195 7.66 -8.78 10.59
CA GLY A 195 7.70 -8.44 12.01
C GLY A 195 8.51 -9.45 12.82
N LEU A 196 8.48 -10.73 12.41
CA LEU A 196 9.08 -11.84 13.14
C LEU A 196 9.80 -12.82 12.20
N PRO A 197 10.92 -13.44 12.59
CA PRO A 197 11.60 -14.47 11.79
C PRO A 197 10.71 -15.67 11.45
N GLN A 198 9.85 -16.10 12.38
CA GLN A 198 8.90 -17.21 12.20
C GLN A 198 7.98 -17.01 10.98
N GLU A 199 7.59 -15.76 10.68
CA GLU A 199 6.72 -15.46 9.54
C GLU A 199 7.37 -15.88 8.22
N ARG A 200 8.71 -15.80 8.10
CA ARG A 200 9.43 -16.25 6.90
C ARG A 200 9.29 -17.76 6.70
N GLU A 201 9.37 -18.53 7.78
CA GLU A 201 9.26 -19.99 7.76
C GLU A 201 7.84 -20.42 7.39
N GLU A 202 6.83 -19.75 7.93
CA GLU A 202 5.43 -19.99 7.61
C GLU A 202 5.12 -19.69 6.14
N ILE A 203 5.63 -18.57 5.61
CA ILE A 203 5.50 -18.23 4.19
C ILE A 203 6.18 -19.30 3.31
N ALA A 204 7.40 -19.72 3.69
CA ALA A 204 8.13 -20.77 2.97
C ALA A 204 7.34 -22.07 2.92
N ALA A 205 6.72 -22.47 4.04
CA ALA A 205 5.93 -23.68 4.13
C ALA A 205 4.69 -23.62 3.22
N CYS A 206 3.99 -22.48 3.17
CA CYS A 206 2.86 -22.27 2.26
C CYS A 206 3.28 -22.39 0.79
N ILE A 207 4.31 -21.65 0.37
CA ILE A 207 4.80 -21.64 -1.02
C ILE A 207 5.26 -23.05 -1.42
N SER A 208 6.04 -23.71 -0.58
CA SER A 208 6.55 -25.06 -0.84
C SER A 208 5.43 -26.10 -0.98
N TYR A 209 4.35 -25.97 -0.20
CA TYR A 209 3.17 -26.81 -0.33
C TYR A 209 2.46 -26.62 -1.68
N TRP A 210 2.23 -25.37 -2.09
CA TRP A 210 1.56 -25.09 -3.37
C TRP A 210 2.41 -25.49 -4.58
N ASP A 211 3.72 -25.24 -4.54
CA ASP A 211 4.68 -25.66 -5.56
C ASP A 211 4.65 -27.17 -5.78
N ARG A 212 4.74 -27.96 -4.69
CA ARG A 212 4.61 -29.43 -4.78
C ARG A 212 3.28 -29.86 -5.38
N THR A 213 2.19 -29.15 -5.07
CA THR A 213 0.85 -29.46 -5.57
C THR A 213 0.70 -29.11 -7.04
N ALA A 214 1.34 -28.04 -7.50
CA ALA A 214 1.33 -27.58 -8.89
C ALA A 214 2.34 -28.32 -9.79
N GLY A 215 3.33 -29.01 -9.19
CA GLY A 215 4.42 -29.65 -9.94
C GLY A 215 5.47 -28.65 -10.46
N ASP A 216 5.53 -27.45 -9.88
CA ASP A 216 6.50 -26.38 -10.18
C ASP A 216 7.27 -26.04 -8.90
N GLN A 217 8.57 -25.73 -8.99
CA GLN A 217 9.39 -25.29 -7.84
C GLN A 217 9.92 -23.86 -7.99
N LEU A 218 9.49 -23.16 -9.04
CA LEU A 218 10.01 -21.85 -9.40
C LEU A 218 9.76 -20.80 -8.30
N ALA A 219 8.62 -20.85 -7.60
CA ALA A 219 8.31 -19.88 -6.56
C ALA A 219 9.14 -20.12 -5.29
N THR A 220 9.35 -21.37 -4.90
CA THR A 220 10.18 -21.75 -3.74
C THR A 220 11.62 -21.29 -3.94
N ALA A 221 12.21 -21.58 -5.10
CA ALA A 221 13.59 -21.21 -5.41
C ALA A 221 13.79 -19.69 -5.39
N TRP A 222 12.86 -18.93 -5.98
CA TRP A 222 12.90 -17.48 -5.97
C TRP A 222 12.68 -16.88 -4.58
N PHE A 223 11.70 -17.38 -3.82
CA PHE A 223 11.44 -16.91 -2.46
C PHE A 223 12.66 -17.05 -1.55
N ALA A 224 13.42 -18.14 -1.70
CA ALA A 224 14.64 -18.36 -0.93
C ALA A 224 15.70 -17.27 -1.16
N THR A 225 15.71 -16.62 -2.33
CA THR A 225 16.66 -15.54 -2.65
C THR A 225 16.21 -14.15 -2.19
N LEU A 226 14.94 -13.99 -1.78
CA LEU A 226 14.42 -12.67 -1.44
C LEU A 226 15.05 -12.13 -0.14
N PRO A 227 15.55 -10.87 -0.15
CA PRO A 227 15.96 -10.18 1.05
C PRO A 227 14.78 -9.95 1.99
N VAL A 228 15.07 -9.90 3.29
CA VAL A 228 14.07 -9.63 4.33
C VAL A 228 14.56 -8.49 5.22
N SER A 229 13.69 -7.51 5.41
CA SER A 229 13.85 -6.44 6.38
C SER A 229 12.91 -6.70 7.55
N TYR A 230 13.48 -6.93 8.73
CA TYR A 230 12.70 -7.10 9.95
C TYR A 230 12.41 -5.73 10.57
N TYR A 231 11.14 -5.46 10.83
CA TYR A 231 10.75 -4.29 11.59
C TYR A 231 11.05 -4.50 13.08
N GLN A 232 11.86 -3.61 13.67
CA GLN A 232 12.18 -3.62 15.09
C GLN A 232 11.60 -2.35 15.73
N PRO A 233 10.53 -2.47 16.56
CA PRO A 233 9.99 -1.32 17.28
C PRO A 233 11.05 -0.69 18.18
N GLY A 234 11.17 0.64 18.17
CA GLY A 234 11.99 1.38 19.14
C GLY A 234 13.48 1.58 18.77
N LEU A 235 13.94 1.10 17.61
CA LEU A 235 15.17 1.63 17.00
C LEU A 235 14.82 2.90 16.22
N GLU A 236 14.58 4.01 16.93
CA GLU A 236 14.70 5.30 16.28
C GLU A 236 16.17 5.45 15.82
N PRO A 237 16.45 5.77 14.54
CA PRO A 237 17.76 6.32 14.22
C PRO A 237 17.95 7.55 15.13
N PRO A 238 19.13 7.78 15.72
CA PRO A 238 19.33 8.92 16.61
C PRO A 238 18.95 10.19 15.87
N PHE A 239 17.80 10.76 16.22
CA PHE A 239 17.36 12.03 15.69
C PHE A 239 18.30 13.08 16.28
N THR A 240 19.31 13.46 15.50
CA THR A 240 20.08 14.66 15.80
C THR A 240 19.29 15.80 15.16
N PRO A 241 18.56 16.63 15.93
CA PRO A 241 17.90 17.79 15.35
C PRO A 241 18.95 18.61 14.58
N PRO A 242 18.63 19.13 13.38
CA PRO A 242 19.53 20.04 12.72
C PRO A 242 19.81 21.20 13.67
N THR A 243 21.09 21.41 14.00
CA THR A 243 21.52 22.59 14.73
C THR A 243 21.10 23.78 13.88
N LEU A 244 20.04 24.48 14.30
CA LEU A 244 19.65 25.75 13.70
C LEU A 244 20.84 26.69 13.90
N GLN A 245 21.63 26.89 12.83
CA GLN A 245 22.60 27.97 12.82
C GLN A 245 21.80 29.26 12.94
N ALA A 246 22.10 30.04 13.98
CA ALA A 246 21.55 31.38 14.11
C ALA A 246 21.84 32.14 12.81
N PRO A 247 20.85 32.89 12.27
CA PRO A 247 21.09 33.70 11.09
C PRO A 247 22.26 34.65 11.35
N PRO A 248 23.12 34.90 10.35
CA PRO A 248 24.25 35.80 10.52
C PRO A 248 23.75 37.17 10.98
N SER A 249 24.33 37.68 12.06
CA SER A 249 24.10 39.03 12.54
C SER A 249 24.47 40.01 11.42
N SER A 250 23.48 40.76 10.92
CA SER A 250 23.66 41.90 10.03
C SER A 250 24.33 43.06 10.75
#